data_AF-E2B095-F1
#
_entry.id   AF-E2B095-F1
#
_cell.length_a   1.000
_cell.length_b   1.000
_cell.length_c   1.000
_cell.angle_alpha   90.00
_cell.angle_beta   90.00
_cell.angle_gamma   90.00
#
_symmetry.space_group_name_H-M   'P 1'
#
loop_
_entity.id
_entity.type
_entity.pdbx_description
1 polymer ?
#
loop_
_entity_poly.entity_id
_entity_poly.type
_entity_poly.pdbx_seq_one_letter_code
_entity_poly.pdbx_strand_id
1 'polypeptide(L)'
;IKAVREHILSFPAYESHYTRARHTPGRKYLSPDLDIRKMYSLYVEKCEENNQSFVKEWIYRKIFNTEFNLNFHAPRKDTCQKCDLLKGKIEACNNEEEKLHLRESHDVHLQNAERARNCLAEDQRKAKENSREYYGFSFDLQKALPYPKLSVSLAYYKQNMYLYNLGFHNFHDDNVKMYVWDETTASRGAQEVASCILAHMENITTTQKHVIAYSDACSGQNRNIK
;
A
#
# COMPACT_ATOMS: atom_id res chain seq x y z
N ILE A 1 29.21 17.73 -19.73
CA ILE A 1 27.80 17.91 -19.30
C ILE A 1 26.83 17.12 -20.17
N LYS A 2 26.83 17.24 -21.51
CA LYS A 2 25.94 16.45 -22.40
C LYS A 2 26.08 14.93 -22.20
N ALA A 3 27.32 14.43 -22.15
CA ALA A 3 27.62 13.02 -21.87
C ALA A 3 27.03 12.49 -20.54
N VAL A 4 26.90 13.35 -19.52
CA VAL A 4 26.30 12.96 -18.24
C VAL A 4 24.79 12.70 -18.40
N ARG A 5 24.09 13.57 -19.15
CA ARG A 5 22.65 13.41 -19.41
C ARG A 5 22.37 12.16 -20.23
N GLU A 6 23.14 11.95 -21.28
CA GLU A 6 23.06 10.75 -22.14
C GLU A 6 23.33 9.48 -21.32
N HIS A 7 24.33 9.51 -20.43
CA HIS A 7 24.61 8.41 -19.54
C HIS A 7 23.44 8.13 -18.58
N ILE A 8 22.88 9.14 -17.91
CA ILE A 8 21.73 8.96 -17.01
C ILE A 8 20.51 8.39 -17.76
N LEU A 9 20.23 8.87 -18.98
CA LEU A 9 19.12 8.40 -19.80
C LEU A 9 19.32 6.99 -20.38
N SER A 10 20.55 6.46 -20.36
CA SER A 10 20.85 5.11 -20.84
C SER A 10 20.35 4.01 -19.90
N PHE A 11 20.04 4.33 -18.64
CA PHE A 11 19.49 3.37 -17.69
C PHE A 11 17.99 3.18 -17.91
N PRO A 12 17.49 1.92 -17.91
CA PRO A 12 16.07 1.67 -17.97
C PRO A 12 15.39 2.23 -16.71
N ALA A 13 14.30 2.98 -16.93
CA ALA A 13 13.51 3.59 -15.88
C ALA A 13 12.03 3.25 -16.08
N TYR A 14 11.34 2.92 -14.99
CA TYR A 14 9.98 2.38 -15.02
C TYR A 14 9.03 3.29 -14.26
N GLU A 15 7.77 3.32 -14.66
CA GLU A 15 6.73 3.98 -13.89
C GLU A 15 6.16 3.01 -12.85
N SER A 16 5.88 3.49 -11.65
CA SER A 16 5.26 2.63 -10.65
C SER A 16 3.78 2.42 -10.99
N HIS A 17 3.44 1.21 -11.43
CA HIS A 17 2.07 0.82 -11.77
C HIS A 17 1.04 1.00 -10.63
N TYR A 18 1.49 0.92 -9.38
CA TYR A 18 0.62 0.98 -8.20
C TYR A 18 0.59 2.39 -7.57
N THR A 19 1.50 3.28 -7.96
CA THR A 19 1.53 4.64 -7.43
C THR A 19 0.64 5.53 -8.28
N ARG A 20 -0.50 5.96 -7.72
CA ARG A 20 -1.43 6.86 -8.43
C ARG A 20 -0.64 8.08 -8.92
N ALA A 21 -0.76 8.39 -10.22
CA ALA A 21 -0.10 9.52 -10.86
C ALA A 21 -0.31 10.85 -10.12
N ARG A 22 -1.40 10.97 -9.35
CA ARG A 22 -1.74 12.15 -8.53
C ARG A 22 -0.73 12.45 -7.41
N HIS A 23 0.00 11.46 -6.88
CA HIS A 23 0.95 11.68 -5.77
C HIS A 23 2.41 11.85 -6.23
N THR A 24 2.78 11.29 -7.38
CA THR A 24 4.14 11.41 -7.95
C THR A 24 4.07 11.52 -9.48
N PRO A 25 3.52 12.62 -10.02
CA PRO A 25 3.33 12.77 -11.46
C PRO A 25 4.69 12.78 -12.19
N GLY A 26 4.79 11.98 -13.26
CA GLY A 26 5.98 11.90 -14.10
C GLY A 26 7.24 11.35 -13.41
N ARG A 27 7.12 10.73 -12.23
CA ARG A 27 8.26 10.12 -11.54
C ARG A 27 8.54 8.73 -12.09
N LYS A 28 9.79 8.49 -12.50
CA LYS A 28 10.27 7.18 -12.94
C LYS A 28 11.27 6.61 -11.93
N TYR A 29 11.40 5.30 -11.94
CA TYR A 29 12.18 4.54 -10.98
C TYR A 29 13.26 3.75 -11.69
N LEU A 30 14.49 3.86 -11.20
CA LEU A 30 15.64 3.08 -11.62
C LEU A 30 15.66 1.74 -10.85
N SER A 31 16.53 0.82 -11.29
CA SER A 31 16.71 -0.46 -10.61
C SER A 31 17.08 -0.27 -9.13
N PRO A 32 16.55 -1.10 -8.21
CA PRO A 32 16.95 -1.12 -6.80
C PRO A 32 18.44 -1.41 -6.57
N ASP A 33 19.12 -2.00 -7.55
CA ASP A 33 20.54 -2.31 -7.45
C ASP A 33 21.45 -1.14 -7.84
N LEU A 34 20.85 0.01 -8.17
CA LEU A 34 21.54 1.24 -8.53
C LEU A 34 21.43 2.26 -7.41
N ASP A 35 22.46 3.10 -7.31
CA ASP A 35 22.44 4.35 -6.58
C ASP A 35 23.26 5.39 -7.37
N ILE A 36 23.24 6.66 -6.94
CA ILE A 36 23.99 7.73 -7.62
C ILE A 36 25.49 7.43 -7.68
N ARG A 37 26.08 6.79 -6.65
CA ARG A 37 27.51 6.51 -6.62
C ARG A 37 27.86 5.45 -7.65
N LYS A 38 27.09 4.37 -7.70
CA LYS A 38 27.25 3.28 -8.67
C LYS A 38 27.03 3.76 -10.10
N MET A 39 26.02 4.59 -10.34
CA MET A 39 25.81 5.23 -11.64
C MET A 39 26.96 6.16 -12.03
N TYR A 40 27.58 6.85 -11.07
CA TYR A 40 28.76 7.67 -11.33
C TYR A 40 30.00 6.81 -11.64
N SER A 41 30.22 5.70 -10.93
CA SER A 41 31.31 4.76 -11.25
C SER A 41 31.18 4.24 -12.68
N LEU A 42 29.99 3.79 -13.09
CA LEU A 42 29.73 3.33 -14.46
C LEU A 42 29.94 4.43 -15.51
N TYR A 43 29.65 5.69 -15.15
CA TYR A 43 29.93 6.84 -16.02
C TYR A 43 31.42 7.07 -16.20
N VAL A 44 32.20 6.96 -15.13
CA VAL A 44 33.66 7.10 -15.17
C VAL A 44 34.28 6.00 -16.02
N GLU A 45 33.91 4.73 -15.76
CA GLU A 45 34.37 3.57 -16.55
C GLU A 45 34.08 3.77 -18.04
N LYS A 46 32.85 4.15 -18.39
CA LYS A 46 32.48 4.42 -19.78
C LYS A 46 33.24 5.59 -20.40
N CYS A 47 33.57 6.62 -19.62
CA CYS A 47 34.40 7.72 -20.11
C CYS A 47 35.85 7.26 -20.35
N GLU A 48 36.42 6.46 -19.47
CA GLU A 48 37.77 5.91 -19.61
C GLU A 48 37.88 4.99 -20.84
N GLU A 49 36.92 4.08 -21.04
CA GLU A 49 36.86 3.21 -22.22
C GLU A 49 36.82 4.00 -23.55
N ASN A 50 36.16 5.16 -23.55
CA ASN A 50 36.03 6.02 -24.72
C ASN A 50 37.13 7.09 -24.81
N ASN A 51 38.15 7.06 -23.94
CA ASN A 51 39.19 8.09 -23.83
C ASN A 51 38.62 9.53 -23.70
N GLN A 52 37.55 9.68 -22.92
CA GLN A 52 36.88 10.95 -22.66
C GLN A 52 37.13 11.44 -21.23
N SER A 53 37.24 12.76 -21.06
CA SER A 53 37.27 13.36 -19.73
C SER A 53 35.90 13.26 -19.04
N PHE A 54 35.89 12.88 -17.76
CA PHE A 54 34.68 12.83 -16.94
C PHE A 54 34.56 14.04 -15.99
N VAL A 55 33.32 14.37 -15.61
CA VAL A 55 33.06 15.41 -14.60
C VAL A 55 33.24 14.86 -13.18
N LYS A 56 33.38 15.75 -12.19
CA LYS A 56 33.37 15.37 -10.77
C LYS A 56 32.00 14.85 -10.33
N GLU A 57 31.97 13.92 -9.37
CA GLU A 57 30.74 13.31 -8.84
C GLU A 57 29.70 14.35 -8.40
N TRP A 58 30.12 15.45 -7.77
CA TRP A 58 29.18 16.48 -7.32
C TRP A 58 28.42 17.14 -8.49
N ILE A 59 29.05 17.28 -9.66
CA ILE A 59 28.41 17.80 -10.87
C ILE A 59 27.40 16.78 -11.38
N TYR A 60 27.79 15.50 -11.42
CA TYR A 60 26.92 14.39 -11.81
C TYR A 60 25.68 14.33 -10.93
N ARG A 61 25.87 14.35 -9.60
CA ARG A 61 24.80 14.35 -8.60
C ARG A 61 23.89 15.58 -8.72
N LYS A 62 24.46 16.76 -8.98
CA LYS A 62 23.69 17.98 -9.22
C LYS A 62 22.78 17.81 -10.43
N ILE A 63 23.33 17.39 -11.56
CA ILE A 63 22.57 17.12 -12.81
C ILE A 63 21.46 16.11 -12.55
N PHE A 64 21.76 14.97 -11.92
CA PHE A 64 20.77 13.94 -11.58
C PHE A 64 19.61 14.52 -10.76
N ASN A 65 19.91 15.26 -9.69
CA ASN A 65 18.89 15.75 -8.76
C ASN A 65 18.08 16.94 -9.29
N THR A 66 18.64 17.77 -10.19
CA THR A 66 17.97 18.99 -10.64
C THR A 66 17.29 18.85 -12.00
N GLU A 67 17.74 17.90 -12.82
CA GLU A 67 17.25 17.78 -14.21
C GLU A 67 16.40 16.53 -14.45
N PHE A 68 16.40 15.56 -13.52
CA PHE A 68 15.67 14.31 -13.66
C PHE A 68 14.72 14.06 -12.49
N ASN A 69 13.49 13.62 -12.79
CA ASN A 69 12.53 13.13 -11.79
C ASN A 69 12.66 11.60 -11.62
N LEU A 70 13.88 11.16 -11.32
CA LEU A 70 14.25 9.75 -11.14
C LEU A 70 14.43 9.41 -9.64
N ASN A 71 14.12 8.18 -9.26
CA ASN A 71 14.36 7.67 -7.91
C ASN A 71 14.82 6.20 -7.97
N PHE A 72 15.61 5.73 -6.99
CA PHE A 72 16.26 4.41 -7.04
C PHE A 72 15.36 3.25 -6.61
N HIS A 73 14.18 3.54 -6.07
CA HIS A 73 13.23 2.52 -5.67
C HIS A 73 11.80 3.00 -5.89
N ALA A 74 10.96 2.16 -6.52
CA ALA A 74 9.53 2.35 -6.44
C ALA A 74 9.08 2.13 -4.98
N PRO A 75 8.15 2.94 -4.45
CA PRO A 75 7.52 2.64 -3.17
C PRO A 75 6.95 1.23 -3.23
N ARG A 76 7.37 0.36 -2.29
CA ARG A 76 6.72 -0.94 -2.12
C ARG A 76 5.29 -0.65 -1.68
N LYS A 77 4.34 -0.99 -2.54
CA LYS A 77 2.92 -0.96 -2.22
C LYS A 77 2.45 -2.39 -2.12
N ASP A 78 1.55 -2.64 -1.17
CA ASP A 78 0.85 -3.91 -1.12
C ASP A 78 0.12 -4.12 -2.43
N THR A 79 0.47 -5.21 -3.10
CA THR A 79 -0.14 -5.62 -4.35
C THR A 79 -1.34 -6.51 -4.08
N CYS A 80 -2.33 -6.49 -4.97
CA CYS A 80 -3.46 -7.38 -4.83
C CYS A 80 -3.04 -8.79 -5.29
N GLN A 81 -3.09 -9.76 -4.38
CA GLN A 81 -2.76 -11.16 -4.66
C GLN A 81 -3.54 -11.71 -5.88
N LYS A 82 -4.82 -11.34 -6.03
CA LYS A 82 -5.63 -11.77 -7.18
C LYS A 82 -5.13 -11.14 -8.49
N CYS A 83 -4.79 -9.85 -8.48
CA CYS A 83 -4.20 -9.21 -9.66
C CYS A 83 -2.87 -9.85 -10.06
N ASP A 84 -1.98 -10.08 -9.08
CA ASP A 84 -0.67 -10.67 -9.35
C ASP A 84 -0.80 -12.10 -9.88
N LEU A 85 -1.72 -12.89 -9.32
CA LEU A 85 -2.06 -14.23 -9.82
C LEU A 85 -2.57 -14.18 -11.27
N LEU A 86 -3.51 -13.29 -11.58
CA LEU A 86 -4.08 -13.18 -12.92
C LEU A 86 -3.04 -12.71 -13.92
N LYS A 87 -2.19 -11.73 -13.57
CA LYS A 87 -1.08 -11.29 -14.41
C LYS A 87 -0.11 -12.43 -14.72
N GLY A 88 0.34 -13.15 -13.69
CA GLY A 88 1.24 -14.30 -13.88
C GLY A 88 0.62 -15.36 -14.79
N LYS A 89 -0.68 -15.64 -14.64
CA LYS A 89 -1.40 -16.56 -15.54
C LYS A 89 -1.48 -16.03 -16.98
N ILE A 90 -1.73 -14.74 -17.18
CA ILE A 90 -1.80 -14.12 -18.52
C ILE A 90 -0.44 -14.17 -19.22
N GLU A 91 0.65 -13.92 -18.50
CA GLU A 91 2.01 -13.93 -19.03
C GLU A 91 2.48 -15.35 -19.39
N ALA A 92 2.06 -16.36 -18.63
CA ALA A 92 2.39 -17.76 -18.87
C ALA A 92 1.47 -18.46 -19.89
N CYS A 93 0.33 -17.85 -20.25
CA CYS A 93 -0.67 -18.46 -21.12
C CYS A 93 -0.31 -18.28 -22.61
N ASN A 94 -0.22 -19.40 -23.32
CA ASN A 94 0.03 -19.46 -24.77
C ASN A 94 -1.25 -19.52 -25.61
N ASN A 95 -2.40 -19.80 -24.98
CA ASN A 95 -3.70 -19.86 -25.65
C ASN A 95 -4.37 -18.48 -25.59
N GLU A 96 -4.61 -17.86 -26.74
CA GLU A 96 -5.19 -16.52 -26.81
C GLU A 96 -6.65 -16.43 -26.31
N GLU A 97 -7.44 -17.50 -26.39
CA GLU A 97 -8.81 -17.54 -25.87
C GLU A 97 -8.82 -17.58 -24.33
N GLU A 98 -7.99 -18.42 -23.73
CA GLU A 98 -7.84 -18.47 -22.27
C GLU A 98 -7.26 -17.15 -21.72
N LYS A 99 -6.30 -16.57 -22.45
CA LYS A 99 -5.72 -15.26 -22.12
C LYS A 99 -6.75 -14.14 -22.15
N LEU A 100 -7.68 -14.17 -23.11
CA LEU A 100 -8.80 -13.24 -23.17
C LEU A 100 -9.69 -13.37 -21.93
N HIS A 101 -10.08 -14.60 -21.57
CA HIS A 101 -10.89 -14.83 -20.36
C HIS A 101 -10.19 -14.40 -19.06
N LEU A 102 -8.88 -14.62 -18.93
CA LEU A 102 -8.11 -14.15 -17.79
C LEU A 102 -8.08 -12.62 -17.71
N ARG A 103 -7.99 -11.93 -18.85
CA ARG A 103 -8.06 -10.46 -18.93
C ARG A 103 -9.44 -9.95 -18.55
N GLU A 104 -10.52 -10.55 -19.05
CA GLU A 104 -11.89 -10.20 -18.66
C GLU A 104 -12.10 -10.38 -17.15
N SER A 105 -11.61 -11.48 -16.58
CA SER A 105 -11.69 -11.73 -15.13
C SER A 105 -10.92 -10.67 -14.33
N HIS A 106 -9.76 -10.24 -14.83
CA HIS A 106 -8.97 -9.17 -14.24
C HIS A 106 -9.69 -7.82 -14.33
N ASP A 107 -10.28 -7.49 -15.48
CA ASP A 107 -11.00 -6.23 -15.70
C ASP A 107 -12.25 -6.16 -14.81
N VAL A 108 -13.02 -7.24 -14.71
CA VAL A 108 -14.15 -7.33 -13.77
C VAL A 108 -13.69 -7.14 -12.33
N HIS A 109 -12.54 -7.71 -11.94
CA HIS A 109 -11.99 -7.50 -10.61
C HIS A 109 -11.61 -6.03 -10.36
N LEU A 110 -10.98 -5.35 -11.32
CA LEU A 110 -10.63 -3.94 -11.23
C LEU A 110 -11.87 -3.04 -11.18
N GLN A 111 -12.88 -3.30 -12.01
CA GLN A 111 -14.16 -2.58 -12.02
C GLN A 111 -14.87 -2.70 -10.67
N ASN A 112 -14.90 -3.89 -10.08
CA ASN A 112 -15.47 -4.09 -8.75
C ASN A 112 -14.71 -3.33 -7.67
N ALA A 113 -13.37 -3.31 -7.74
CA ALA A 113 -12.53 -2.55 -6.80
C ALA A 113 -12.74 -1.04 -6.94
N GLU A 114 -12.90 -0.53 -8.17
CA GLU A 114 -13.22 0.87 -8.42
C GLU A 114 -14.61 1.23 -7.91
N ARG A 115 -15.62 0.39 -8.19
CA ARG A 115 -16.97 0.56 -7.68
C ARG A 115 -16.98 0.63 -6.14
N ALA A 116 -16.30 -0.28 -5.46
CA ALA A 116 -16.21 -0.28 -4.00
C ALA A 116 -15.60 1.03 -3.44
N ARG A 117 -14.56 1.57 -4.10
CA ARG A 117 -13.96 2.86 -3.72
C ARG A 117 -14.92 4.02 -3.94
N ASN A 118 -15.67 4.01 -5.03
CA ASN A 118 -16.66 5.04 -5.33
C ASN A 118 -17.81 5.01 -4.31
N CYS A 119 -18.31 3.83 -3.97
CA CYS A 119 -19.30 3.66 -2.91
C CYS A 119 -18.79 4.18 -1.57
N LEU A 120 -17.55 3.85 -1.17
CA LEU A 120 -16.97 4.36 0.06
C LEU A 120 -16.91 5.89 0.07
N ALA A 121 -16.46 6.51 -1.02
CA ALA A 121 -16.37 7.97 -1.11
C ALA A 121 -17.76 8.64 -1.06
N GLU A 122 -18.75 8.05 -1.73
CA GLU A 122 -20.13 8.51 -1.71
C GLU A 122 -20.74 8.39 -0.32
N ASP A 123 -20.56 7.25 0.36
CA ASP A 123 -21.08 7.01 1.70
C ASP A 123 -20.39 7.86 2.76
N GLN A 124 -19.08 8.14 2.62
CA GLN A 124 -18.37 9.10 3.46
C GLN A 124 -19.02 10.48 3.34
N ARG A 125 -19.28 10.95 2.12
CA ARG A 125 -19.96 12.23 1.87
C ARG A 125 -21.37 12.22 2.45
N LYS A 126 -22.13 11.15 2.19
CA LYS A 126 -23.50 10.97 2.67
C LYS A 126 -23.60 11.01 4.19
N ALA A 127 -22.69 10.33 4.90
CA ALA A 127 -22.62 10.33 6.35
C ALA A 127 -22.19 11.69 6.94
N LYS A 128 -21.31 12.44 6.25
CA LYS A 128 -20.96 13.82 6.63
C LYS A 128 -22.15 14.77 6.49
N GLU A 129 -22.83 14.74 5.34
CA GLU A 129 -23.94 15.65 5.05
C GLU A 129 -25.20 15.34 5.87
N ASN A 130 -25.42 14.07 6.22
CA ASN A 130 -26.64 13.61 6.89
C ASN A 130 -26.34 12.88 8.21
N SER A 131 -25.47 13.47 9.05
CA SER A 131 -24.97 12.87 10.29
C SER A 131 -26.04 12.55 11.35
N ARG A 132 -27.25 13.12 11.22
CA ARG A 132 -28.42 12.79 12.05
C ARG A 132 -29.15 11.51 11.61
N GLU A 133 -28.98 11.09 10.36
CA GLU A 133 -29.67 9.92 9.80
C GLU A 133 -28.71 8.74 9.60
N TYR A 134 -27.47 9.03 9.16
CA TYR A 134 -26.45 8.04 8.84
C TYR A 134 -25.29 8.13 9.81
N TYR A 135 -24.91 6.99 10.36
CA TYR A 135 -23.67 6.82 11.10
C TYR A 135 -22.72 5.95 10.28
N GLY A 136 -21.72 6.60 9.67
CA GLY A 136 -20.71 5.94 8.84
C GLY A 136 -19.38 5.79 9.56
N PHE A 137 -18.74 4.62 9.45
CA PHE A 137 -17.37 4.40 9.90
C PHE A 137 -16.66 3.33 9.07
N SER A 138 -15.32 3.41 9.06
CA SER A 138 -14.46 2.32 8.60
C SER A 138 -13.72 1.73 9.79
N PHE A 139 -13.48 0.42 9.76
CA PHE A 139 -12.69 -0.26 10.79
C PHE A 139 -11.68 -1.23 10.21
N ASP A 140 -10.51 -1.29 10.86
CA ASP A 140 -9.39 -2.13 10.48
C ASP A 140 -8.67 -2.64 11.75
N LEU A 141 -8.40 -3.95 11.79
CA LEU A 141 -7.61 -4.55 12.86
C LEU A 141 -6.16 -4.62 12.41
N GLN A 142 -5.34 -3.84 13.09
CA GLN A 142 -3.91 -3.74 12.81
C GLN A 142 -3.23 -5.12 12.92
N LYS A 143 -2.06 -5.23 12.28
CA LYS A 143 -1.16 -6.37 12.50
C LYS A 143 -0.94 -6.57 14.00
N ALA A 144 -0.90 -7.82 14.45
CA ALA A 144 -0.60 -8.15 15.83
C ALA A 144 0.76 -7.54 16.22
N LEU A 145 0.78 -6.76 17.30
CA LEU A 145 1.94 -6.01 17.73
C LEU A 145 2.67 -6.81 18.81
N PRO A 146 3.89 -7.31 18.56
CA PRO A 146 4.64 -8.01 19.60
C PRO A 146 4.95 -7.05 20.75
N TYR A 147 4.62 -7.45 21.97
CA TYR A 147 4.79 -6.68 23.18
C TYR A 147 5.18 -7.59 24.36
N PRO A 148 6.10 -7.18 25.26
CA PRO A 148 6.91 -5.96 25.19
C PRO A 148 7.93 -6.01 24.06
N LYS A 149 8.31 -4.84 23.54
CA LYS A 149 9.38 -4.73 22.55
C LYS A 149 10.74 -4.92 23.23
N LEU A 150 11.28 -6.13 23.12
CA LEU A 150 12.59 -6.48 23.68
C LEU A 150 13.69 -6.23 22.64
N SER A 151 14.79 -5.62 23.07
CA SER A 151 15.99 -5.42 22.24
C SER A 151 16.96 -6.60 22.28
N VAL A 152 16.73 -7.57 23.17
CA VAL A 152 17.61 -8.73 23.33
C VAL A 152 17.33 -9.78 22.25
N SER A 153 18.39 -10.35 21.68
CA SER A 153 18.29 -11.33 20.60
C SER A 153 17.52 -12.60 20.99
N LEU A 154 17.51 -12.95 22.28
CA LEU A 154 16.76 -14.09 22.81
C LEU A 154 15.25 -13.99 22.52
N ALA A 155 14.70 -12.77 22.44
CA ALA A 155 13.29 -12.55 22.17
C ALA A 155 12.84 -13.08 20.80
N TYR A 156 13.73 -13.14 19.81
CA TYR A 156 13.43 -13.72 18.49
C TYR A 156 13.17 -15.23 18.54
N TYR A 157 13.69 -15.91 19.56
CA TYR A 157 13.54 -17.36 19.75
C TYR A 157 12.47 -17.72 20.78
N LYS A 158 11.75 -16.74 21.30
CA LYS A 158 10.68 -16.91 22.28
C LYS A 158 9.37 -16.45 21.67
N GLN A 159 8.27 -17.05 22.13
CA GLN A 159 6.94 -16.58 21.75
C GLN A 159 6.72 -15.19 22.34
N ASN A 160 6.50 -14.21 21.46
CA ASN A 160 6.06 -12.88 21.89
C ASN A 160 4.59 -12.96 22.31
N MET A 161 4.25 -12.20 23.34
CA MET A 161 2.87 -11.83 23.62
C MET A 161 2.44 -10.76 22.61
N TYR A 162 1.22 -10.82 22.12
CA TYR A 162 0.70 -9.86 21.16
C TYR A 162 -0.33 -8.91 21.78
N LEU A 163 -0.23 -7.65 21.35
CA LEU A 163 -1.24 -6.63 21.53
C LEU A 163 -2.05 -6.51 20.24
N TYR A 164 -3.35 -6.45 20.38
CA TYR A 164 -4.32 -6.28 19.30
C TYR A 164 -4.90 -4.88 19.37
N ASN A 165 -5.09 -4.25 18.21
CA ASN A 165 -5.64 -2.91 18.11
C ASN A 165 -6.61 -2.82 16.93
N LEU A 166 -7.89 -2.70 17.23
CA LEU A 166 -8.95 -2.47 16.26
C LEU A 166 -9.31 -0.99 16.23
N GLY A 167 -9.01 -0.34 15.11
CA GLY A 167 -9.26 1.09 14.92
C GLY A 167 -10.57 1.32 14.18
N PHE A 168 -11.36 2.26 14.66
CA PHE A 168 -12.56 2.80 14.02
C PHE A 168 -12.31 4.25 13.63
N HIS A 169 -12.60 4.60 12.38
CA HIS A 169 -12.56 5.96 11.87
C HIS A 169 -13.97 6.38 11.45
N ASN A 170 -14.53 7.31 12.18
CA ASN A 170 -15.85 7.87 11.94
C ASN A 170 -15.85 8.78 10.72
N PHE A 171 -16.86 8.66 9.86
CA PHE A 171 -16.95 9.48 8.66
C PHE A 171 -17.53 10.86 8.95
N HIS A 172 -18.35 11.04 9.98
CA HIS A 172 -19.09 12.29 10.18
C HIS A 172 -18.25 13.39 10.83
N ASP A 173 -17.34 13.03 11.73
CA ASP A 173 -16.52 13.95 12.54
C ASP A 173 -15.01 13.68 12.42
N ASP A 174 -14.61 12.70 11.59
CA ASP A 174 -13.23 12.23 11.44
C ASP A 174 -12.59 11.77 12.77
N ASN A 175 -13.40 11.48 13.81
CA ASN A 175 -12.90 10.94 15.07
C ASN A 175 -12.44 9.49 14.93
N VAL A 176 -11.41 9.15 15.70
CA VAL A 176 -10.82 7.82 15.71
C VAL A 176 -10.94 7.20 17.10
N LYS A 177 -11.43 5.96 17.15
CA LYS A 177 -11.50 5.17 18.39
C LYS A 177 -10.71 3.88 18.23
N MET A 178 -9.81 3.64 19.17
CA MET A 178 -8.96 2.46 19.22
C MET A 178 -9.45 1.53 20.32
N TYR A 179 -9.72 0.27 19.98
CA TYR A 179 -10.01 -0.80 20.92
C TYR A 179 -8.76 -1.67 21.02
N VAL A 180 -8.12 -1.63 22.19
CA VAL A 180 -6.84 -2.28 22.43
C VAL A 180 -7.02 -3.34 23.51
N TRP A 181 -6.55 -4.55 23.23
CA TRP A 181 -6.50 -5.65 24.18
C TRP A 181 -5.32 -6.55 23.85
N ASP A 182 -4.86 -7.32 24.82
CA ASP A 182 -3.75 -8.25 24.63
C ASP A 182 -4.21 -9.71 24.64
N GLU A 183 -3.32 -10.60 24.23
CA GLU A 183 -3.56 -12.05 24.18
C GLU A 183 -4.00 -12.71 25.49
N THR A 184 -3.72 -12.10 26.65
CA THR A 184 -4.18 -12.62 27.94
C THR A 184 -5.65 -12.28 28.21
N THR A 185 -6.18 -11.27 27.52
CA THR A 185 -7.57 -10.83 27.64
C THR A 185 -8.47 -11.60 26.67
N ALA A 186 -8.13 -11.63 25.38
CA ALA A 186 -8.93 -12.29 24.35
C ALA A 186 -8.10 -12.58 23.09
N SER A 187 -8.66 -13.40 22.19
CA SER A 187 -8.06 -13.64 20.87
C SER A 187 -8.36 -12.45 19.93
N ARG A 188 -8.20 -12.63 18.62
CA ARG A 188 -8.46 -11.59 17.61
C ARG A 188 -9.37 -12.06 16.47
N GLY A 189 -10.30 -12.95 16.81
CA GLY A 189 -11.24 -13.53 15.87
C GLY A 189 -12.48 -12.66 15.67
N ALA A 190 -13.42 -13.19 14.91
CA ALA A 190 -14.66 -12.47 14.57
C ALA A 190 -15.50 -12.12 15.81
N GLN A 191 -15.42 -12.89 16.90
CA GLN A 191 -16.17 -12.61 18.13
C GLN A 191 -15.63 -11.36 18.83
N GLU A 192 -14.31 -11.21 18.94
CA GLU A 192 -13.70 -10.02 19.52
C GLU A 192 -13.94 -8.78 18.65
N VAL A 193 -13.84 -8.93 17.32
CA VAL A 193 -14.19 -7.85 16.37
C VAL A 193 -15.66 -7.45 16.52
N ALA A 194 -16.59 -8.42 16.56
CA ALA A 194 -18.02 -8.15 16.72
C ALA A 194 -18.33 -7.49 18.08
N SER A 195 -17.68 -7.91 19.16
CA SER A 195 -17.81 -7.28 20.48
C SER A 195 -17.37 -5.81 20.45
N CYS A 196 -16.25 -5.50 19.78
CA CYS A 196 -15.80 -4.13 19.61
C CYS A 196 -16.75 -3.30 18.74
N ILE A 197 -17.31 -3.88 17.67
CA ILE A 197 -18.33 -3.22 16.82
C ILE A 197 -19.57 -2.91 17.66
N LEU A 198 -20.07 -3.87 18.44
CA LEU A 198 -21.21 -3.67 19.32
C LEU A 198 -20.92 -2.56 20.33
N ALA A 199 -19.78 -2.61 21.01
CA ALA A 199 -19.36 -1.56 21.93
C ALA A 199 -19.20 -0.20 21.22
N HIS A 200 -18.78 -0.17 19.96
CA HIS A 200 -18.72 1.06 19.18
C HIS A 200 -20.13 1.61 18.88
N MET A 201 -21.07 0.72 18.54
CA MET A 201 -22.47 1.01 18.26
C MET A 201 -23.28 1.44 19.48
N GLU A 202 -23.07 0.85 20.64
CA GLU A 202 -23.77 1.24 21.88
C GLU A 202 -23.41 2.65 22.35
N ASN A 203 -22.20 3.12 22.01
CA ASN A 203 -21.77 4.49 22.29
C ASN A 203 -22.36 5.51 21.31
N ILE A 204 -23.11 5.07 20.29
CA ILE A 204 -23.71 5.92 19.27
C ILE A 204 -25.19 6.13 19.64
N THR A 205 -25.46 7.31 20.16
CA THR A 205 -26.76 7.70 20.73
C THR A 205 -27.85 7.84 19.67
N THR A 206 -28.78 6.87 19.67
CA THR A 206 -30.26 6.90 19.47
C THR A 206 -30.93 7.67 18.33
N THR A 207 -30.23 8.53 17.58
CA THR A 207 -30.87 9.41 16.57
C THR A 207 -30.69 8.93 15.13
N GLN A 208 -29.55 8.31 14.81
CA GLN A 208 -29.27 7.77 13.48
C GLN A 208 -30.08 6.50 13.22
N LYS A 209 -30.64 6.39 12.01
CA LYS A 209 -31.47 5.27 11.57
C LYS A 209 -30.70 4.23 10.77
N HIS A 210 -29.57 4.63 10.18
CA HIS A 210 -28.79 3.82 9.27
C HIS A 210 -27.33 3.81 9.66
N VAL A 211 -26.73 2.62 9.67
CA VAL A 211 -25.30 2.42 9.92
C VAL A 211 -24.63 1.99 8.63
N ILE A 212 -23.51 2.62 8.30
CA ILE A 212 -22.67 2.29 7.16
C ILE A 212 -21.29 1.90 7.71
N ALA A 213 -20.93 0.63 7.56
CA ALA A 213 -19.67 0.10 8.09
C ALA A 213 -18.81 -0.45 6.95
N TYR A 214 -17.58 0.05 6.84
CA TYR A 214 -16.59 -0.43 5.88
C TYR A 214 -15.43 -1.14 6.57
N SER A 215 -14.98 -2.25 6.01
CA SER A 215 -13.78 -2.95 6.43
C SER A 215 -13.07 -3.53 5.21
N ASP A 216 -11.76 -3.75 5.32
CA ASP A 216 -10.95 -4.40 4.28
C ASP A 216 -11.23 -5.92 4.17
N ALA A 217 -12.10 -6.45 5.05
CA ALA A 217 -12.53 -7.84 5.10
C ALA A 217 -11.36 -8.85 5.16
N CYS A 218 -10.28 -8.49 5.87
CA CYS A 218 -9.15 -9.37 6.11
C CYS A 218 -9.61 -10.77 6.56
N SER A 219 -9.25 -11.80 5.78
CA SER A 219 -9.84 -13.14 5.87
C SER A 219 -9.63 -13.80 7.23
N GLY A 220 -8.50 -13.58 7.88
CA GLY A 220 -8.20 -14.10 9.21
C GLY A 220 -8.99 -13.43 10.35
N GLN A 221 -9.74 -12.36 10.06
CA GLN A 221 -10.44 -11.54 11.06
C GLN A 221 -11.96 -11.53 10.81
N ASN A 222 -12.37 -11.43 9.53
CA ASN A 222 -13.75 -11.13 9.14
C ASN A 222 -14.43 -12.25 8.34
N ARG A 223 -13.69 -13.29 7.92
CA ARG A 223 -14.25 -14.44 7.21
C ARG A 223 -14.10 -15.66 8.09
N ASN A 224 -15.18 -16.04 8.77
CA ASN A 224 -15.28 -17.30 9.50
C ASN A 224 -15.30 -18.48 8.52
N ILE A 225 -14.20 -18.71 7.81
CA ILE A 225 -13.96 -19.96 7.09
C ILE A 225 -13.24 -20.86 8.09
N LYS A 226 -14.04 -21.62 8.84
CA LYS A 226 -13.56 -22.88 9.43
C LYS A 226 -13.65 -23.98 8.38
#